data_AF-A0A0K1PWA1-F1
#
_entry.id   AF-A0A0K1PWA1-F1
#
_cell.length_a   1.000
_cell.length_b   1.000
_cell.length_c   1.000
_cell.angle_alpha   90.00
_cell.angle_beta   90.00
_cell.angle_gamma   90.00
#
_symmetry.space_group_name_H-M   'P 1'
#
loop_
_entity.id
_entity.type
_entity.pdbx_description
1 polymer ?
#
loop_
_entity_poly.entity_id
_entity_poly.type
_entity_poly.pdbx_seq_one_letter_code
_entity_poly.pdbx_strand_id
1 'polypeptide(L)'
;MSKSRREIEALIEALDDAPIDEEQARETVSQLGIDVSELAGRLRMQVAQADARERETRIHEARKAYAAEVEALERRRISATQSRDEQLTMFRALLSKVPPQQVAVHFHKYESATDEELAELIRALRHLLGEDEPE
;
A
#
# COMPACT_ATOMS: atom_id res chain seq x y z
N MET A 1 32.46 1.59 -3.64
CA MET A 1 32.62 0.24 -4.23
C MET A 1 34.06 -0.20 -4.00
N SER A 2 34.32 -1.20 -3.14
CA SER A 2 35.68 -1.68 -2.88
C SER A 2 36.20 -2.50 -4.07
N LYS A 3 37.51 -2.40 -4.39
CA LYS A 3 38.17 -3.17 -5.48
C LYS A 3 37.83 -4.66 -5.44
N SER A 4 37.77 -5.22 -4.24
CA SER A 4 37.43 -6.63 -3.98
C SER A 4 36.06 -7.05 -4.50
N ARG A 5 35.06 -6.16 -4.51
CA ARG A 5 33.71 -6.51 -5.03
C ARG A 5 33.69 -6.61 -6.55
N ARG A 6 34.45 -5.73 -7.22
CA ARG A 6 34.58 -5.67 -8.67
C ARG A 6 35.36 -6.86 -9.22
N GLU A 7 36.39 -7.29 -8.50
CA GLU A 7 37.17 -8.49 -8.82
C GLU A 7 36.34 -9.77 -8.67
N ILE A 8 35.48 -9.86 -7.65
CA ILE A 8 34.56 -10.98 -7.47
C ILE A 8 33.50 -11.03 -8.59
N GLU A 9 32.90 -9.88 -8.95
CA GLU A 9 31.94 -9.81 -10.06
C GLU A 9 32.57 -10.24 -11.39
N ALA A 10 33.78 -9.78 -11.69
CA ALA A 10 34.49 -10.19 -12.92
C ALA A 10 34.84 -11.69 -12.95
N LEU A 11 35.12 -12.28 -11.78
CA LEU A 11 35.41 -13.72 -11.66
C LEU A 11 34.15 -14.57 -11.85
N ILE A 12 33.00 -14.09 -11.35
CA ILE A 12 31.70 -14.72 -11.55
C ILE A 12 31.30 -14.65 -13.02
N GLU A 13 31.45 -13.48 -13.66
CA GLU A 13 31.12 -13.26 -15.07
C GLU A 13 31.99 -14.13 -15.99
N ALA A 14 33.29 -14.29 -15.67
CA ALA A 14 34.20 -15.18 -16.40
C ALA A 14 33.91 -16.68 -16.18
N LEU A 15 33.30 -17.06 -15.06
CA LEU A 15 32.89 -18.44 -14.78
C LEU A 15 31.54 -18.79 -15.43
N ASP A 16 30.65 -17.81 -15.62
CA ASP A 16 29.37 -17.98 -16.31
C ASP A 16 29.56 -18.29 -17.81
N ASP A 17 30.60 -17.73 -18.44
CA ASP A 17 30.89 -17.88 -19.87
C ASP A 17 31.76 -19.10 -20.22
N ALA A 18 32.31 -19.81 -19.23
CA ALA A 18 33.12 -21.00 -19.47
C ALA A 18 32.20 -22.23 -19.62
N PRO A 19 32.15 -22.90 -20.79
CA PRO A 19 31.43 -24.15 -20.91
C PRO A 19 32.10 -25.20 -20.02
N ILE A 20 31.46 -25.51 -18.89
CA ILE A 20 31.90 -26.57 -17.99
C ILE A 20 31.52 -27.90 -18.64
N ASP A 21 32.54 -28.66 -19.04
CA ASP A 21 32.35 -30.04 -19.46
C ASP A 21 31.92 -30.89 -18.26
N GLU A 22 30.77 -31.58 -18.39
CA GLU A 22 30.20 -32.41 -17.33
C GLU A 22 31.16 -33.49 -16.83
N GLU A 23 32.01 -34.02 -17.72
CA GLU A 23 32.96 -35.07 -17.38
C GLU A 23 34.08 -34.53 -16.47
N GLN A 24 34.62 -33.36 -16.81
CA GLN A 24 35.63 -32.65 -16.04
C GLN A 24 35.07 -32.15 -14.69
N ALA A 25 33.81 -31.73 -14.64
CA ALA A 25 33.15 -31.35 -13.40
C ALA A 25 33.03 -32.53 -12.44
N ARG A 26 32.62 -33.72 -12.93
CA ARG A 26 32.51 -34.93 -12.11
C ARG A 26 33.86 -35.42 -11.60
N GLU A 27 34.89 -35.38 -12.45
CA GLU A 27 36.27 -35.71 -12.04
C GLU A 27 36.78 -34.77 -10.95
N THR A 28 36.58 -33.46 -11.12
CA THR A 28 36.99 -32.45 -10.15
C THR A 28 36.27 -32.62 -8.82
N VAL A 29 34.96 -32.88 -8.85
CA VAL A 29 34.14 -33.15 -7.66
C VAL A 29 34.62 -34.42 -6.94
N SER A 30 34.93 -35.48 -7.68
CA SER A 30 35.46 -36.73 -7.13
C SER A 30 36.85 -36.55 -6.51
N GLN A 31 37.74 -35.77 -7.15
CA GLN A 31 39.09 -35.49 -6.65
C GLN A 31 39.07 -34.62 -5.40
N LEU A 32 38.11 -33.69 -5.30
CA LEU A 32 37.94 -32.81 -4.14
C LEU A 32 37.21 -33.50 -2.97
N GLY A 33 36.72 -34.73 -3.16
CA GLY A 33 36.00 -35.48 -2.12
C GLY A 33 34.72 -34.78 -1.64
N ILE A 34 34.10 -33.97 -2.50
CA ILE A 34 32.91 -33.19 -2.15
C ILE A 34 31.71 -34.13 -2.20
N ASP A 35 31.05 -34.31 -1.07
CA ASP A 35 29.72 -34.92 -1.04
C ASP A 35 28.69 -33.93 -1.63
N VAL A 36 28.36 -34.15 -2.90
CA VAL A 36 27.40 -33.33 -3.66
C VAL A 36 26.03 -33.32 -2.99
N SER A 37 25.64 -34.43 -2.35
CA SER A 37 24.34 -34.52 -1.68
C SER A 37 24.29 -33.63 -0.44
N GLU A 38 25.40 -33.59 0.31
CA GLU A 38 25.53 -32.75 1.49
C GLU A 38 25.60 -31.26 1.10
N LEU A 39 26.38 -30.93 0.07
CA LEU A 39 26.49 -29.56 -0.45
C LEU A 39 25.14 -29.05 -0.96
N ALA A 40 24.42 -29.86 -1.73
CA ALA A 40 23.08 -29.52 -2.22
C ALA A 40 22.09 -29.32 -1.07
N GLY A 41 22.18 -30.14 0.00
CA GLY A 41 21.39 -29.97 1.21
C GLY A 41 21.66 -28.63 1.90
N ARG A 42 22.93 -28.27 2.09
CA ARG A 42 23.32 -26.98 2.69
C ARG A 42 22.86 -25.79 1.84
N LEU A 43 23.01 -25.86 0.51
CA LEU A 43 22.57 -24.81 -0.41
C LEU A 43 21.05 -24.61 -0.36
N ARG A 44 20.27 -25.69 -0.43
CA ARG A 44 18.80 -25.60 -0.31
C ARG A 44 18.36 -24.94 0.99
N MET A 45 19.04 -25.27 2.09
CA MET A 45 18.74 -24.71 3.40
C MET A 45 19.09 -23.21 3.48
N GLN A 46 20.20 -22.79 2.88
CA GLN A 46 20.57 -21.38 2.78
C GLN A 46 19.59 -20.58 1.91
N VAL A 47 19.17 -21.13 0.77
CA VAL A 47 18.14 -20.52 -0.10
C VAL A 47 16.83 -20.37 0.65
N ALA A 48 16.37 -21.42 1.34
CA ALA A 48 15.14 -21.35 2.13
C ALA A 48 15.20 -20.29 3.25
N GLN A 49 16.36 -20.11 3.90
CA GLN A 49 16.57 -19.05 4.89
C GLN A 49 16.58 -17.66 4.27
N ALA A 50 17.18 -17.49 3.09
CA ALA A 50 17.17 -16.23 2.35
C ALA A 50 15.73 -15.85 1.94
N ASP A 51 14.99 -16.80 1.38
CA ASP A 51 13.58 -16.63 1.00
C ASP A 51 12.70 -16.26 2.20
N ALA A 52 12.92 -16.89 3.35
CA ALA A 52 12.17 -16.58 4.57
C ALA A 52 12.41 -15.14 5.03
N ARG A 53 13.67 -14.68 5.06
CA ARG A 53 14.02 -13.30 5.42
C ARG A 53 13.43 -12.29 4.44
N GLU A 54 13.46 -12.59 3.15
CA GLU A 54 12.89 -11.72 2.13
C GLU A 54 11.36 -11.61 2.27
N ARG A 55 10.68 -12.73 2.55
CA ARG A 55 9.24 -12.73 2.84
C ARG A 55 8.91 -11.90 4.07
N GLU A 56 9.66 -12.04 5.17
CA GLU A 56 9.48 -11.21 6.37
C GLU A 56 9.65 -9.72 6.08
N THR A 57 10.67 -9.38 5.28
CA THR A 57 10.92 -8.00 4.85
C THR A 57 9.73 -7.44 4.05
N ARG A 58 9.25 -8.20 3.05
CA ARG A 58 8.07 -7.82 2.25
C ARG A 58 6.82 -7.63 3.09
N ILE A 59 6.58 -8.51 4.07
CA ILE A 59 5.44 -8.38 5.00
C ILE A 59 5.57 -7.12 5.85
N HIS A 60 6.77 -6.83 6.35
CA HIS A 60 7.02 -5.64 7.15
C HIS A 60 6.80 -4.35 6.35
N GLU A 61 7.30 -4.30 5.11
CA GLU A 61 7.08 -3.19 4.19
C GLU A 61 5.60 -3.01 3.86
N ALA A 62 4.87 -4.10 3.58
CA ALA A 62 3.43 -4.05 3.32
C ALA A 62 2.64 -3.51 4.52
N ARG A 63 2.99 -3.94 5.74
CA ARG A 63 2.37 -3.41 6.98
C ARG A 63 2.63 -1.92 7.15
N LYS A 64 3.84 -1.46 6.85
CA LYS A 64 4.21 -0.04 6.92
C LYS A 64 3.44 0.79 5.89
N ALA A 65 3.32 0.30 4.66
CA ALA A 65 2.54 0.95 3.61
C ALA A 65 1.06 1.07 3.99
N TYR A 66 0.47 -0.03 4.49
CA TYR A 66 -0.92 -0.04 4.97
C TYR A 66 -1.14 0.96 6.11
N ALA A 67 -0.25 1.00 7.10
CA ALA A 67 -0.35 1.96 8.20
C ALA A 67 -0.30 3.41 7.71
N ALA A 68 0.56 3.71 6.74
CA ALA A 68 0.64 5.05 6.15
C ALA A 68 -0.63 5.41 5.35
N GLU A 69 -1.25 4.45 4.67
CA GLU A 69 -2.49 4.65 3.94
C GLU A 69 -3.67 4.92 4.89
N VAL A 70 -3.79 4.15 5.97
CA VAL A 70 -4.79 4.39 7.02
C VAL A 70 -4.62 5.77 7.62
N GLU A 71 -3.40 6.16 7.97
CA GLU A 71 -3.12 7.49 8.52
C GLU A 71 -3.46 8.60 7.50
N ALA A 72 -3.19 8.40 6.21
CA ALA A 72 -3.56 9.34 5.17
C ALA A 72 -5.08 9.47 5.03
N LEU A 73 -5.83 8.37 5.12
CA LEU A 73 -7.29 8.35 5.10
C LEU A 73 -7.87 9.05 6.33
N GLU A 74 -7.33 8.80 7.52
CA GLU A 74 -7.74 9.47 8.75
C GLU A 74 -7.47 10.98 8.71
N ARG A 75 -6.29 11.39 8.23
CA ARG A 75 -5.98 12.82 8.05
C ARG A 75 -6.92 13.47 7.04
N ARG A 76 -7.22 12.81 5.91
CA ARG A 76 -8.20 13.28 4.93
C ARG A 76 -9.56 13.45 5.57
N ARG A 77 -10.03 12.45 6.33
CA ARG A 77 -11.29 12.50 7.06
C ARG A 77 -11.34 13.67 8.03
N ILE A 78 -10.30 13.86 8.86
CA ILE A 78 -10.21 14.96 9.83
C ILE A 78 -10.17 16.33 9.12
N SER A 79 -9.40 16.45 8.04
CA SER A 79 -9.32 17.70 7.26
C SER A 79 -10.58 18.00 6.44
N ALA A 80 -11.39 16.98 6.15
CA ALA A 80 -12.67 17.11 5.46
C ALA A 80 -13.83 17.37 6.43
N THR A 81 -13.62 17.22 7.75
CA THR A 81 -14.62 17.60 8.75
C THR A 81 -14.70 19.12 8.80
N GLN A 82 -15.55 19.68 7.95
CA GLN A 82 -15.91 21.10 7.98
C GLN A 82 -16.40 21.48 9.37
N SER A 83 -16.04 22.67 9.83
CA SER A 83 -16.57 23.21 11.08
C SER A 83 -18.09 23.33 11.01
N ARG A 84 -18.77 23.24 12.16
CA ARG A 84 -20.23 23.35 12.22
C ARG A 84 -20.76 24.62 11.54
N ASP A 85 -20.06 25.74 11.68
CA ASP A 85 -20.44 27.01 11.05
C ASP A 85 -20.32 26.97 9.51
N GLU A 86 -19.30 26.30 8.98
CA GLU A 86 -19.14 26.07 7.54
C GLU A 86 -20.24 25.16 7.01
N GLN A 87 -20.56 24.09 7.74
CA GLN A 87 -21.66 23.18 7.39
C GLN A 87 -23.01 23.91 7.39
N LEU A 88 -23.31 24.73 8.41
CA LEU A 88 -24.54 25.52 8.47
C LEU A 88 -24.63 26.53 7.32
N THR A 89 -23.52 27.18 6.99
CA THR A 89 -23.44 28.13 5.88
C THR A 89 -23.72 27.44 4.55
N MET A 90 -23.08 26.29 4.32
CA MET A 90 -23.28 25.50 3.12
C MET A 90 -24.70 24.93 3.03
N PHE A 91 -25.25 24.44 4.14
CA PHE A 91 -26.63 23.96 4.21
C PHE A 91 -27.63 25.06 3.84
N ARG A 92 -27.49 26.27 4.41
CA ARG A 92 -28.33 27.43 4.07
C ARG A 92 -28.19 27.82 2.59
N ALA A 93 -26.98 27.77 2.05
CA ALA A 93 -26.73 28.05 0.64
C ALA A 93 -27.44 27.03 -0.27
N LEU A 94 -27.36 25.73 0.04
CA LEU A 94 -28.06 24.67 -0.69
C LEU A 94 -29.58 24.78 -0.57
N LEU A 95 -30.10 25.04 0.64
CA LEU A 95 -31.52 25.22 0.89
C LEU A 95 -32.12 26.35 0.03
N SER A 96 -31.37 27.44 -0.19
CA SER A 96 -31.82 28.55 -1.02
C SER A 96 -31.93 28.22 -2.51
N LYS A 97 -31.26 27.16 -2.99
CA LYS A 97 -31.37 26.66 -4.37
C LYS A 97 -32.54 25.68 -4.55
N VAL A 98 -33.06 25.10 -3.47
CA VAL A 98 -34.15 24.11 -3.55
C VAL A 98 -35.49 24.82 -3.79
N PRO A 99 -36.32 24.35 -4.75
CA PRO A 99 -37.67 24.87 -4.92
C PRO A 99 -38.48 24.73 -3.62
N PRO A 100 -39.23 25.77 -3.17
CA PRO A 100 -39.94 25.75 -1.88
C PRO A 100 -40.90 24.57 -1.67
N GLN A 101 -41.38 23.98 -2.77
CA GLN A 101 -42.30 22.84 -2.79
C GLN A 101 -41.60 21.50 -2.47
N GLN A 102 -40.27 21.45 -2.55
CA GLN A 102 -39.45 20.25 -2.35
C GLN A 102 -38.66 20.29 -1.04
N VAL A 103 -38.75 21.40 -0.29
CA VAL A 103 -38.12 21.52 1.03
C VAL A 103 -38.90 20.65 2.02
N ALA A 104 -38.36 19.47 2.33
CA ALA A 104 -38.93 18.60 3.34
C ALA A 104 -38.99 19.28 4.72
N VAL A 105 -40.03 18.99 5.50
CA VAL A 105 -40.29 19.56 6.84
C VAL A 105 -39.09 19.38 7.80
N HIS A 106 -38.29 18.33 7.58
CA HIS A 106 -37.11 18.00 8.37
C HIS A 106 -35.96 19.01 8.22
N PHE A 107 -35.90 19.77 7.11
CA PHE A 107 -34.86 20.77 6.90
C PHE A 107 -35.05 22.03 7.76
N HIS A 108 -36.21 22.24 8.40
CA HIS A 108 -36.47 23.42 9.23
C HIS A 108 -35.89 23.33 10.65
N LYS A 109 -35.41 22.16 11.09
CA LYS A 109 -34.83 21.94 12.44
C LYS A 109 -33.31 21.76 12.44
N TYR A 110 -32.65 22.09 11.34
CA TYR A 110 -31.20 21.91 11.15
C TYR A 110 -30.33 22.63 12.20
N GLU A 111 -30.80 23.74 12.78
CA GLU A 111 -30.05 24.49 13.81
C GLU A 111 -29.86 23.68 15.11
N SER A 112 -30.77 22.73 15.38
CA SER A 112 -30.71 21.80 16.52
C SER A 112 -30.10 20.43 16.20
N ALA A 113 -29.75 20.19 14.93
CA ALA A 113 -29.15 18.91 14.51
C ALA A 113 -27.71 18.77 15.03
N THR A 114 -27.28 17.55 15.30
CA THR A 114 -25.86 17.24 15.56
C THR A 114 -25.02 17.47 14.29
N ASP A 115 -23.69 17.54 14.42
CA ASP A 115 -22.80 17.77 13.27
C ASP A 115 -22.90 16.64 12.23
N GLU A 116 -23.08 15.39 12.69
CA GLU A 116 -23.28 14.23 11.81
C GLU A 116 -24.62 14.31 11.07
N GLU A 117 -25.71 14.64 11.77
CA GLU A 117 -27.04 14.84 11.15
C GLU A 117 -27.02 16.02 10.15
N LEU A 118 -26.32 17.11 10.46
CA LEU A 118 -26.19 18.25 9.56
C LEU A 118 -25.44 17.87 8.27
N ALA A 119 -24.37 17.08 8.37
CA ALA A 119 -23.65 16.56 7.21
C ALA A 119 -24.51 15.62 6.34
N GLU A 120 -25.36 14.78 6.95
CA GLU A 120 -26.31 13.94 6.22
C GLU A 120 -27.39 14.76 5.52
N LEU A 121 -27.93 15.79 6.17
CA LEU A 121 -28.91 16.70 5.56
C LEU A 121 -28.31 17.46 4.37
N ILE A 122 -27.05 17.89 4.45
CA ILE A 122 -26.30 18.48 3.34
C ILE A 122 -26.18 17.50 2.18
N ARG A 123 -25.80 16.24 2.45
CA ARG A 123 -25.67 15.21 1.41
C ARG A 123 -27.00 14.94 0.72
N ALA A 124 -28.09 14.82 1.49
CA ALA A 124 -29.43 14.64 0.96
C ALA A 124 -29.89 15.83 0.08
N LEU A 125 -29.57 17.07 0.47
CA LEU A 125 -29.86 18.26 -0.32
C LEU A 125 -29.07 18.30 -1.63
N ARG A 126 -27.77 17.96 -1.60
CA ARG A 126 -26.93 17.88 -2.80
C ARG A 126 -27.49 16.85 -3.79
N HIS A 127 -27.87 15.68 -3.29
CA HIS A 127 -28.47 14.63 -4.13
C HIS A 127 -29.81 15.08 -4.75
N LEU A 128 -30.67 15.76 -3.97
CA LEU A 128 -31.91 16.34 -4.48
C LEU A 128 -31.67 17.37 -5.59
N LEU A 129 -30.57 18.13 -5.49
CA LEU A 129 -30.17 19.14 -6.47
C LEU A 129 -29.37 18.56 -7.65
N GLY A 130 -29.02 17.27 -7.63
CA GLY A 130 -28.14 16.65 -8.62
C GLY A 130 -26.68 17.14 -8.56
N GLU A 131 -26.27 17.73 -7.44
CA GLU A 131 -24.89 18.19 -7.16
C GLU A 131 -24.09 17.11 -6.41
N ASP A 132 -24.13 15.85 -6.87
CA ASP A 132 -23.34 14.78 -6.27
C ASP A 132 -21.82 15.06 -6.48
N GLU A 133 -21.05 15.07 -5.39
CA GLU A 133 -19.59 15.10 -5.47
C GLU A 133 -19.10 13.77 -6.09
N PRO A 134 -18.25 13.80 -7.13
CA PRO A 134 -17.64 12.57 -7.63
C PRO A 134 -16.78 11.95 -6.52
N GLU A 135 -16.98 10.64 -6.31
CA GLU A 135 -16.25 9.80 -5.34
C GLU A 135 -14.72 9.97 -5.37
#